data_AF-A0A1F9B3Z0-F1
#
_entry.id   AF-A0A1F9B3Z0-F1
#
_cell.length_a   1.000
_cell.length_b   1.000
_cell.length_c   1.000
_cell.angle_alpha   90.00
_cell.angle_beta   90.00
_cell.angle_gamma   90.00
#
_symmetry.space_group_name_H-M   'P 1'
#
loop_
_entity.id
_entity.type
_entity.pdbx_description
1 polymer ?
#
loop_
_entity_poly.entity_id
_entity_poly.type
_entity_poly.pdbx_seq_one_letter_code
_entity_poly.pdbx_strand_id
1 'polypeptide(L)'
;MIMNRQEIYKEMEEMFGLVPSFFKLVPDSSLELEWQLFKRVQFEPGPVPNKVRELIGIAIAAVTKCRYCALFHTEGARLNGATDAEIEDAVHFAKSSAGWSTYLNGMQIDYDQFKSEMNRVSEYLRAKHGLEMELSCRDVGVDCDFVARGKTEEEILEKAAAHGKKAHNMQEIPPELLEKARAAIHLAAGS
;
A
#
# COMPACT_ATOMS: atom_id res chain seq x y z
N MET A 1 16.59 -22.85 -15.46
CA MET A 1 16.74 -22.97 -16.93
C MET A 1 15.73 -22.00 -17.51
N ILE A 2 16.12 -21.13 -18.45
CA ILE A 2 15.20 -20.15 -19.07
C ILE A 2 14.21 -20.94 -19.91
N MET A 3 12.91 -20.79 -19.64
CA MET A 3 11.85 -21.44 -20.40
C MET A 3 11.79 -20.89 -21.82
N ASN A 4 11.53 -21.75 -22.80
CA ASN A 4 11.25 -21.32 -24.16
C ASN A 4 9.75 -20.98 -24.35
N ARG A 5 9.39 -20.33 -25.47
CA ARG A 5 8.01 -19.90 -25.75
C ARG A 5 6.98 -21.02 -25.67
N GLN A 6 7.31 -22.22 -26.14
CA GLN A 6 6.35 -23.34 -26.14
C GLN A 6 6.08 -23.86 -24.74
N GLU A 7 7.10 -23.89 -23.88
CA GLU A 7 6.95 -24.24 -22.46
C GLU A 7 6.08 -23.19 -21.73
N ILE A 8 6.31 -21.91 -21.99
CA ILE A 8 5.54 -20.80 -21.41
C ILE A 8 4.08 -20.85 -21.88
N TYR A 9 3.85 -21.09 -23.17
CA TYR A 9 2.51 -21.22 -23.74
C TYR A 9 1.75 -22.40 -23.14
N LYS A 10 2.44 -23.53 -22.94
CA LYS A 10 1.85 -24.69 -22.28
C LYS A 10 1.41 -24.35 -20.85
N GLU A 11 2.22 -23.62 -20.07
CA GLU A 11 1.78 -23.15 -18.74
C GLU A 11 0.54 -22.24 -18.84
N MET A 12 0.48 -21.33 -19.82
CA MET A 12 -0.70 -20.47 -20.02
C MET A 12 -1.93 -21.28 -20.40
N GLU A 13 -1.81 -22.31 -21.23
CA GLU A 13 -2.90 -23.22 -21.57
C GLU A 13 -3.39 -24.02 -20.36
N GLU A 14 -2.47 -24.49 -19.52
CA GLU A 14 -2.81 -25.18 -18.27
C GLU A 14 -3.51 -24.23 -17.27
N MET A 15 -3.11 -22.96 -17.22
CA MET A 15 -3.65 -21.98 -16.27
C MET A 15 -4.96 -21.31 -16.75
N PHE A 16 -5.06 -21.00 -18.05
CA PHE A 16 -6.15 -20.19 -18.61
C PHE A 16 -7.01 -20.93 -19.64
N GLY A 17 -6.64 -22.15 -20.02
CA GLY A 17 -7.29 -22.91 -21.10
C GLY A 17 -6.95 -22.43 -22.51
N LEU A 18 -6.14 -21.37 -22.65
CA LEU A 18 -5.65 -20.84 -23.92
C LEU A 18 -4.41 -19.96 -23.70
N VAL A 19 -3.69 -19.66 -24.77
CA VAL A 19 -2.66 -18.59 -24.80
C VAL A 19 -3.33 -17.26 -25.17
N PRO A 20 -3.42 -16.27 -24.27
CA PRO A 20 -4.02 -14.98 -24.60
C PRO A 20 -3.26 -14.29 -25.73
N SER A 21 -3.99 -13.67 -26.66
CA SER A 21 -3.40 -13.09 -27.87
C SER A 21 -2.34 -12.02 -27.60
N PHE A 22 -2.48 -11.25 -26.51
CA PHE A 22 -1.52 -10.22 -26.13
C PHE A 22 -0.17 -10.79 -25.68
N PHE A 23 -0.13 -11.99 -25.10
CA PHE A 23 1.15 -12.67 -24.81
C PHE A 23 1.87 -13.14 -26.07
N LYS A 24 1.14 -13.38 -27.17
CA LYS A 24 1.75 -13.75 -28.45
C LYS A 24 2.57 -12.62 -29.08
N LEU A 25 2.33 -11.38 -28.65
CA LEU A 25 3.04 -10.19 -29.11
C LEU A 25 4.34 -9.93 -28.33
N VAL A 26 4.52 -10.56 -27.16
CA VAL A 26 5.70 -10.35 -26.31
C VAL A 26 6.91 -11.06 -26.94
N PRO A 27 8.07 -10.39 -27.12
CA PRO A 27 9.29 -11.00 -27.68
C PRO A 27 9.84 -12.17 -26.87
N ASP A 28 10.50 -13.13 -27.52
CA ASP A 28 11.12 -14.29 -26.85
C ASP A 28 12.12 -13.89 -25.76
N SER A 29 12.85 -12.79 -25.97
CA SER A 29 13.86 -12.28 -25.03
C SER A 29 13.30 -11.83 -23.69
N SER A 30 11.99 -11.57 -23.59
CA SER A 30 11.34 -11.08 -22.37
C SER A 30 10.09 -11.87 -21.97
N LEU A 31 9.60 -12.80 -22.80
CA LEU A 31 8.34 -13.52 -22.56
C LEU A 31 8.31 -14.25 -21.20
N GLU A 32 9.40 -14.93 -20.82
CA GLU A 32 9.45 -15.61 -19.52
C GLU A 32 9.33 -14.61 -18.38
N LEU A 33 10.09 -13.51 -18.43
CA LEU A 33 10.09 -12.48 -17.39
C LEU A 33 8.71 -11.84 -17.23
N GLU A 34 8.07 -11.48 -18.34
CA GLU A 34 6.72 -10.90 -18.35
C GLU A 34 5.69 -11.89 -17.82
N TRP A 35 5.79 -13.18 -18.19
CA TRP A 35 4.89 -14.21 -17.70
C TRP A 35 5.01 -14.44 -16.20
N GLN A 36 6.24 -14.55 -15.68
CA GLN A 36 6.46 -14.71 -14.23
C GLN A 36 5.99 -13.49 -13.45
N LEU A 37 6.25 -12.27 -13.96
CA LEU A 37 5.76 -11.05 -13.34
C LEU A 37 4.23 -11.01 -13.33
N PHE A 38 3.59 -11.35 -14.45
CA PHE A 38 2.13 -11.36 -14.56
C PHE A 38 1.50 -12.34 -13.56
N LYS A 39 2.02 -13.57 -13.46
CA LYS A 39 1.55 -14.55 -12.47
C LYS A 39 1.66 -14.03 -11.04
N ARG A 40 2.83 -13.50 -10.69
CA ARG A 40 3.12 -12.98 -9.36
C ARG A 40 2.23 -11.81 -8.97
N VAL A 41 2.04 -10.84 -9.86
CA VAL A 41 1.29 -9.62 -9.55
C VAL A 41 -0.22 -9.88 -9.57
N GLN A 42 -0.71 -10.67 -10.54
CA GLN A 42 -2.15 -10.82 -10.77
C GLN A 42 -2.77 -11.96 -9.95
N PHE A 43 -2.06 -13.07 -9.71
CA PHE A 43 -2.70 -14.29 -9.17
C PHE A 43 -2.11 -14.80 -7.85
N GLU A 44 -0.80 -14.67 -7.65
CA GLU A 44 -0.17 -15.17 -6.41
C GLU A 44 -0.69 -14.41 -5.18
N PRO A 45 -0.92 -15.10 -4.05
CA PRO A 45 -1.35 -14.45 -2.81
C PRO A 45 -0.36 -13.37 -2.34
N GLY A 46 -0.90 -12.31 -1.78
CA GLY A 46 -0.13 -11.22 -1.19
C GLY A 46 -0.87 -10.59 -0.01
N PRO A 47 -0.30 -9.54 0.60
CA PRO A 47 -0.91 -8.86 1.74
C PRO A 47 -2.30 -8.28 1.45
N VAL A 48 -2.57 -7.96 0.17
CA VAL A 48 -3.91 -7.54 -0.29
C VAL A 48 -4.61 -8.75 -0.92
N PRO A 49 -5.76 -9.20 -0.36
CA PRO A 49 -6.51 -10.32 -0.91
C PRO A 49 -6.89 -10.11 -2.38
N ASN A 50 -6.94 -11.19 -3.18
CA ASN A 50 -7.20 -11.12 -4.62
C ASN A 50 -8.51 -10.41 -4.94
N LYS A 51 -9.60 -10.70 -4.21
CA LYS A 51 -10.89 -10.00 -4.37
C LYS A 51 -10.71 -8.47 -4.27
N VAL A 52 -9.95 -8.00 -3.28
CA VAL A 52 -9.70 -6.57 -3.05
C VAL A 52 -8.82 -5.99 -4.17
N ARG A 53 -7.79 -6.72 -4.62
CA ARG A 53 -6.95 -6.30 -5.76
C ARG A 53 -7.77 -6.12 -7.04
N GLU A 54 -8.70 -7.03 -7.32
CA GLU A 54 -9.56 -6.94 -8.50
C GLU A 54 -10.53 -5.77 -8.41
N LEU A 55 -11.13 -5.49 -7.24
CA LEU A 55 -11.96 -4.29 -7.02
C LEU A 55 -11.16 -2.99 -7.23
N ILE A 56 -9.91 -2.93 -6.75
CA ILE A 56 -8.98 -1.82 -7.04
C ILE A 56 -8.72 -1.73 -8.55
N GLY A 57 -8.52 -2.86 -9.23
CA GLY A 57 -8.34 -2.94 -10.67
C GLY A 57 -9.54 -2.39 -11.45
N ILE A 58 -10.77 -2.71 -11.04
CA ILE A 58 -12.00 -2.14 -11.61
C ILE A 58 -12.04 -0.61 -11.42
N ALA A 59 -11.73 -0.12 -10.21
CA ALA A 59 -11.69 1.31 -9.92
C ALA A 59 -10.68 2.06 -10.83
N ILE A 60 -9.46 1.52 -10.96
CA ILE A 60 -8.42 2.07 -11.85
C ILE A 60 -8.89 2.04 -13.30
N ALA A 61 -9.46 0.92 -13.76
CA ALA A 61 -9.96 0.76 -15.11
C ALA A 61 -11.08 1.76 -15.45
N ALA A 62 -11.98 2.01 -14.49
CA ALA A 62 -13.07 2.97 -14.66
C ALA A 62 -12.56 4.41 -14.81
N VAL A 63 -11.62 4.83 -13.96
CA VAL A 63 -11.05 6.20 -13.99
C VAL A 63 -10.18 6.42 -15.23
N THR A 64 -9.33 5.44 -15.57
CA THR A 64 -8.44 5.48 -16.74
C THR A 64 -9.16 5.18 -18.05
N LYS A 65 -10.43 4.75 -18.00
CA LYS A 65 -11.27 4.37 -19.14
C LYS A 65 -10.70 3.22 -19.96
N CYS A 66 -9.95 2.31 -19.31
CA CYS A 66 -9.39 1.13 -19.96
C CYS A 66 -10.46 0.05 -20.16
N ARG A 67 -10.98 -0.09 -21.38
CA ARG A 67 -12.01 -1.11 -21.70
C ARG A 67 -11.52 -2.55 -21.47
N TYR A 68 -10.27 -2.86 -21.79
CA TYR A 68 -9.69 -4.19 -21.58
C TYR A 68 -9.62 -4.54 -20.10
N CYS A 69 -9.09 -3.61 -19.30
CA CYS A 69 -8.91 -3.76 -17.86
C CYS A 69 -10.27 -3.84 -17.15
N ALA A 70 -11.27 -3.07 -17.61
CA ALA A 70 -12.61 -3.10 -17.04
C ALA A 70 -13.21 -4.51 -17.14
N LEU A 71 -13.11 -5.16 -18.31
CA LEU A 71 -13.58 -6.54 -18.47
C LEU A 71 -12.73 -7.52 -17.66
N PHE A 72 -11.40 -7.46 -17.79
CA PHE A 72 -10.48 -8.38 -17.12
C PHE A 72 -10.69 -8.39 -15.60
N HIS A 73 -10.71 -7.20 -14.97
CA HIS A 73 -10.86 -7.09 -13.52
C HIS A 73 -12.29 -7.36 -13.05
N THR A 74 -13.32 -7.09 -13.86
CA THR A 74 -14.70 -7.45 -13.50
C THR A 74 -14.87 -8.97 -13.42
N GLU A 75 -14.37 -9.70 -14.41
CA GLU A 75 -14.41 -11.17 -14.39
C GLU A 75 -13.50 -11.74 -13.30
N GLY A 76 -12.30 -11.18 -13.13
CA GLY A 76 -11.39 -11.53 -12.03
C GLY A 76 -12.03 -11.34 -10.66
N ALA A 77 -12.71 -10.21 -10.41
CA ALA A 77 -13.39 -9.94 -9.14
C ALA A 77 -14.49 -10.97 -8.86
N ARG A 78 -15.33 -11.29 -9.85
CA ARG A 78 -16.40 -12.30 -9.73
C ARG A 78 -15.85 -13.69 -9.44
N LEU A 79 -14.78 -14.10 -10.12
CA LEU A 79 -14.08 -15.36 -9.85
C LEU A 79 -13.51 -15.42 -8.43
N ASN A 80 -13.16 -14.28 -7.86
CA ASN A 80 -12.72 -14.14 -6.46
C ASN A 80 -13.89 -13.89 -5.47
N GLY A 81 -15.14 -14.07 -5.91
CA GLY A 81 -16.33 -13.99 -5.06
C GLY A 81 -16.83 -12.57 -4.77
N ALA A 82 -16.45 -11.57 -5.56
CA ALA A 82 -17.04 -10.23 -5.46
C ALA A 82 -18.50 -10.24 -5.89
N THR A 83 -19.34 -9.59 -5.08
CA THR A 83 -20.75 -9.35 -5.41
C THR A 83 -20.89 -8.10 -6.29
N ASP A 84 -22.01 -8.00 -7.02
CA ASP A 84 -22.31 -6.78 -7.79
C ASP A 84 -22.40 -5.53 -6.89
N ALA A 85 -22.79 -5.70 -5.62
CA ALA A 85 -22.81 -4.61 -4.64
C ALA A 85 -21.38 -4.15 -4.26
N GLU A 86 -20.43 -5.07 -4.09
CA GLU A 86 -19.02 -4.70 -3.84
C GLU A 86 -18.39 -4.03 -5.07
N ILE A 87 -18.75 -4.48 -6.27
CA ILE A 87 -18.30 -3.84 -7.52
C ILE A 87 -18.88 -2.43 -7.65
N GLU A 88 -20.17 -2.25 -7.38
CA GLU A 88 -20.82 -0.92 -7.40
C GLU A 88 -20.17 0.01 -6.38
N ASP A 89 -19.99 -0.43 -5.13
CA ASP A 89 -19.38 0.37 -4.08
C ASP A 89 -17.94 0.80 -4.43
N ALA A 90 -17.13 -0.12 -4.97
CA ALA A 90 -15.78 0.20 -5.43
C ALA A 90 -15.77 1.25 -6.55
N VAL A 91 -16.67 1.15 -7.53
CA VAL A 91 -16.81 2.12 -8.62
C VAL A 91 -17.36 3.45 -8.12
N HIS A 92 -18.29 3.43 -7.16
CA HIS A 92 -18.86 4.62 -6.54
C HIS A 92 -17.79 5.39 -5.77
N PHE A 93 -16.96 4.69 -5.00
CA PHE A 93 -15.81 5.25 -4.31
C PHE A 93 -14.84 5.88 -5.32
N ALA A 94 -14.48 5.15 -6.38
CA ALA A 94 -13.59 5.65 -7.44
C ALA A 94 -14.12 6.93 -8.10
N LYS A 95 -15.42 6.99 -8.40
CA LYS A 95 -16.10 8.19 -8.91
C LYS A 95 -15.95 9.37 -7.95
N SER A 96 -16.18 9.16 -6.65
CA SER A 96 -16.04 10.19 -5.62
C SER A 96 -14.60 10.70 -5.53
N SER A 97 -13.61 9.80 -5.46
CA SER A 97 -12.19 10.16 -5.40
C SER A 97 -11.73 10.95 -6.63
N ALA A 98 -12.10 10.51 -7.84
CA ALA A 98 -11.79 11.22 -9.08
C ALA A 98 -12.48 12.61 -9.14
N GLY A 99 -13.70 12.71 -8.63
CA GLY A 99 -14.43 13.97 -8.51
C GLY A 99 -13.73 14.97 -7.58
N TRP A 100 -13.32 14.53 -6.39
CA TRP A 100 -12.56 15.37 -5.46
C TRP A 100 -11.18 15.76 -6.00
N SER A 101 -10.49 14.85 -6.69
CA SER A 101 -9.24 15.17 -7.37
C SER A 101 -9.43 16.31 -8.38
N THR A 102 -10.49 16.24 -9.19
CA THR A 102 -10.84 17.31 -10.14
C THR A 102 -11.08 18.64 -9.42
N TYR A 103 -11.81 18.62 -8.31
CA TYR A 103 -12.13 19.84 -7.56
C TYR A 103 -10.91 20.46 -6.89
N LEU A 104 -10.11 19.67 -6.15
CA LEU A 104 -8.94 20.17 -5.43
C LEU A 104 -7.86 20.69 -6.39
N ASN A 105 -7.58 19.95 -7.47
CA ASN A 105 -6.62 20.40 -8.49
C ASN A 105 -7.18 21.60 -9.26
N GLY A 106 -8.46 21.58 -9.65
CA GLY A 106 -9.08 22.69 -10.38
C GLY A 106 -9.09 24.00 -9.58
N MET A 107 -9.31 23.91 -8.26
CA MET A 107 -9.28 25.05 -7.34
C MET A 107 -7.87 25.45 -6.91
N GLN A 108 -6.83 24.71 -7.33
CA GLN A 108 -5.43 24.98 -6.99
C GLN A 108 -5.23 25.12 -5.47
N ILE A 109 -5.80 24.19 -4.70
CA ILE A 109 -5.61 24.17 -3.24
C ILE A 109 -4.12 24.10 -2.92
N ASP A 110 -3.69 24.95 -1.97
CA ASP A 110 -2.31 24.97 -1.49
C ASP A 110 -1.97 23.63 -0.82
N TYR A 111 -0.96 22.95 -1.34
CA TYR A 111 -0.61 21.60 -0.90
C TYR A 111 -0.02 21.57 0.51
N ASP A 112 0.77 22.59 0.89
CA ASP A 112 1.39 22.66 2.21
C ASP A 112 0.33 22.93 3.29
N GLN A 113 -0.65 23.79 2.99
CA GLN A 113 -1.83 23.98 3.84
C GLN A 113 -2.63 22.69 3.97
N PHE A 114 -2.97 22.03 2.85
CA PHE A 114 -3.72 20.77 2.87
C PHE A 114 -3.01 19.70 3.69
N LYS A 115 -1.70 19.56 3.53
CA LYS A 115 -0.87 18.64 4.31
C LYS A 115 -0.92 18.96 5.81
N SER A 116 -0.78 20.23 6.18
CA SER A 116 -0.88 20.69 7.58
C SER A 116 -2.27 20.41 8.19
N GLU A 117 -3.34 20.62 7.43
CA GLU A 117 -4.70 20.28 7.85
C GLU A 117 -4.90 18.78 8.05
N MET A 118 -4.47 17.95 7.08
CA MET A 118 -4.58 16.50 7.17
C MET A 118 -3.78 15.92 8.34
N ASN A 119 -2.61 16.49 8.65
CA ASN A 119 -1.83 16.08 9.82
C ASN A 119 -2.60 16.35 11.12
N ARG A 120 -3.16 17.55 11.28
CA ARG A 120 -3.96 17.93 12.46
C ARG A 120 -5.23 17.10 12.59
N VAL A 121 -5.91 16.80 11.48
CA VAL A 121 -7.06 15.88 11.48
C VAL A 121 -6.63 14.50 11.98
N SER A 122 -5.50 13.99 11.48
CA SER A 122 -4.99 12.68 11.88
C SER A 122 -4.62 12.63 13.35
N GLU A 123 -3.96 13.67 13.87
CA GLU A 123 -3.65 13.81 15.30
C GLU A 123 -4.91 13.81 16.17
N TYR A 124 -5.90 14.62 15.79
CA TYR A 124 -7.17 14.70 16.50
C TYR A 124 -7.88 13.34 16.53
N LEU A 125 -7.94 12.63 15.40
CA LEU A 125 -8.59 11.32 15.33
C LEU A 125 -7.83 10.27 16.15
N ARG A 126 -6.49 10.25 16.13
CA ARG A 126 -5.70 9.37 17.00
C ARG A 126 -6.02 9.61 18.47
N ALA A 127 -6.00 10.88 18.91
CA ALA A 127 -6.32 11.23 20.28
C ALA A 127 -7.75 10.84 20.66
N LYS A 128 -8.73 11.11 19.78
CA LYS A 128 -10.15 10.81 20.00
C LYS A 128 -10.43 9.32 20.11
N HIS A 129 -9.78 8.51 19.28
CA HIS A 129 -9.97 7.05 19.24
C HIS A 129 -9.01 6.30 20.17
N GLY A 130 -8.12 7.02 20.87
CA GLY A 130 -7.16 6.41 21.80
C GLY A 130 -6.12 5.53 21.10
N LEU A 131 -5.83 5.80 19.83
CA LEU A 131 -4.85 5.05 19.05
C LEU A 131 -3.45 5.31 19.62
N GLU A 132 -2.81 4.26 20.11
CA GLU A 132 -1.43 4.33 20.57
C GLU A 132 -0.47 4.21 19.39
N MET A 133 0.61 4.97 19.46
CA MET A 133 1.74 4.88 18.57
C MET A 133 2.91 4.25 19.32
N GLU A 134 3.86 3.70 18.57
CA GLU A 134 5.09 3.14 19.12
C GLU A 134 6.33 3.51 18.32
N LEU A 135 7.46 3.46 19.00
CA LEU A 135 8.81 3.63 18.46
C LEU A 135 9.67 2.48 18.97
N SER A 136 10.08 1.59 18.07
CA SER A 136 11.10 0.58 18.35
C SER A 136 12.48 1.16 18.11
N CYS A 137 13.39 0.97 19.06
CA CYS A 137 14.79 1.34 18.88
C CYS A 137 15.43 0.62 17.68
N ARG A 138 15.00 -0.61 17.37
CA ARG A 138 15.47 -1.33 16.17
C ARG A 138 15.11 -0.61 14.87
N ASP A 139 13.94 0.03 14.82
CA ASP A 139 13.48 0.77 13.64
C ASP A 139 14.28 2.07 13.42
N VAL A 140 14.83 2.63 14.50
CA VAL A 140 15.77 3.76 14.46
C VAL A 140 17.16 3.33 13.95
N GLY A 141 17.44 2.03 13.91
CA GLY A 141 18.71 1.45 13.46
C GLY A 141 19.74 1.22 14.57
N VAL A 142 19.31 1.16 15.83
CA VAL A 142 20.17 0.77 16.96
C VAL A 142 19.86 -0.65 17.42
N ASP A 143 20.87 -1.36 17.90
CA ASP A 143 20.69 -2.72 18.44
C ASP A 143 20.16 -2.68 19.87
N CYS A 144 18.86 -2.39 20.01
CA CYS A 144 18.14 -2.34 21.27
C CYS A 144 16.67 -2.75 21.08
N ASP A 145 16.15 -3.61 21.96
CA ASP A 145 14.78 -4.13 21.94
C ASP A 145 13.74 -3.21 22.61
N PHE A 146 14.13 -2.02 23.05
CA PHE A 146 13.21 -1.11 23.72
C PHE A 146 12.16 -0.56 22.74
N VAL A 147 10.91 -0.55 23.19
CA VAL A 147 9.77 0.02 22.46
C VAL A 147 9.09 1.07 23.36
N ALA A 148 9.08 2.32 22.91
CA ALA A 148 8.31 3.38 23.55
C ALA A 148 6.90 3.42 22.96
N ARG A 149 5.86 3.45 23.80
CA ARG A 149 4.46 3.62 23.38
C ARG A 149 3.86 4.89 23.93
N GLY A 150 2.98 5.55 23.20
CA GLY A 150 2.31 6.76 23.64
C GLY A 150 1.26 7.25 22.65
N LYS A 151 0.43 8.20 23.08
CA LYS A 151 -0.63 8.79 22.23
C LYS A 151 -0.14 9.98 21.41
N THR A 152 0.99 10.56 21.81
CA THR A 152 1.65 11.65 21.10
C THR A 152 3.10 11.30 20.82
N GLU A 153 3.63 11.92 19.78
CA GLU A 153 5.06 11.84 19.46
C GLU A 153 5.93 12.33 20.62
N GLU A 154 5.52 13.42 21.29
CA GLU A 154 6.20 13.95 22.47
C GLU A 154 6.33 12.91 23.59
N GLU A 155 5.23 12.23 23.95
CA GLU A 155 5.24 11.19 24.99
C GLU A 155 6.18 10.03 24.62
N ILE A 156 6.20 9.64 23.35
CA ILE A 156 7.06 8.55 22.85
C ILE A 156 8.53 8.96 22.92
N LEU A 157 8.86 10.17 22.46
CA LEU A 157 10.21 10.69 22.47
C LEU A 157 10.73 10.91 23.89
N GLU A 158 9.89 11.36 24.83
CA GLU A 158 10.24 11.45 26.24
C GLU A 158 10.58 10.09 26.84
N LYS A 159 9.77 9.06 26.56
CA LYS A 159 10.03 7.68 27.02
C LYS A 159 11.31 7.11 26.40
N ALA A 160 11.54 7.33 25.11
CA ALA A 160 12.74 6.91 24.41
C ALA A 160 14.00 7.63 24.94
N ALA A 161 13.91 8.94 25.20
CA ALA A 161 15.01 9.71 25.77
C ALA A 161 15.34 9.29 27.20
N ALA A 162 14.31 9.07 28.03
CA ALA A 162 14.47 8.56 29.39
C ALA A 162 15.15 7.19 29.41
N HIS A 163 14.78 6.31 28.47
CA HIS A 163 15.45 5.04 28.27
C HIS A 163 16.91 5.22 27.84
N GLY A 164 17.17 6.00 26.79
CA GLY A 164 18.52 6.26 26.27
C GLY A 164 19.48 6.79 27.34
N LYS A 165 19.00 7.73 28.16
CA LYS A 165 19.78 8.27 29.29
C LYS A 165 20.13 7.21 30.32
N LYS A 166 19.18 6.35 30.68
CA LYS A 166 19.34 5.35 31.75
C LYS A 166 20.12 4.11 31.30
N ALA A 167 19.84 3.59 30.10
CA ALA A 167 20.38 2.33 29.60
C ALA A 167 21.69 2.51 28.82
N HIS A 168 21.87 3.67 28.17
CA HIS A 168 22.98 3.92 27.24
C HIS A 168 23.81 5.15 27.60
N ASN A 169 23.56 5.78 28.75
CA ASN A 169 24.22 7.03 29.19
C ASN A 169 24.16 8.15 28.13
N MET A 170 23.08 8.14 27.34
CA MET A 170 22.86 9.09 26.26
C MET A 170 22.31 10.39 26.87
N GLN A 171 23.18 11.35 27.14
CA GLN A 171 22.79 12.61 27.78
C GLN A 171 22.05 13.55 26.84
N GLU A 172 22.40 13.52 25.55
CA GLU A 172 21.75 14.27 24.49
C GLU A 172 21.46 13.34 23.31
N ILE A 173 20.31 13.55 22.67
CA ILE A 173 19.97 12.86 21.43
C ILE A 173 20.44 13.74 20.27
N PRO A 174 21.37 13.25 19.41
CA PRO A 174 21.78 13.99 18.23
C PRO A 174 20.56 14.33 17.35
N PRO A 175 20.50 15.53 16.73
CA PRO A 175 19.37 15.92 15.88
C PRO A 175 19.06 14.91 14.78
N GLU A 176 20.09 14.31 14.17
CA GLU A 176 19.91 13.26 13.15
C GLU A 176 19.20 12.01 13.71
N LEU A 177 19.53 11.62 14.94
CA LEU A 177 18.88 10.48 15.58
C LEU A 177 17.44 10.81 15.98
N LEU A 178 17.19 12.06 16.37
CA LEU A 178 15.84 12.54 16.64
C LEU A 178 14.97 12.46 15.38
N GLU A 179 15.45 12.96 14.24
CA GLU A 179 14.73 12.87 12.95
C GLU A 179 14.43 11.42 12.56
N LYS A 180 15.42 10.51 12.71
CA LYS A 180 15.22 9.07 12.50
C LYS A 180 14.17 8.48 13.45
N ALA A 181 14.21 8.87 14.72
CA ALA A 181 13.22 8.44 15.71
C ALA A 181 11.82 8.91 15.34
N ARG A 182 11.65 10.18 14.95
CA ARG A 182 10.35 10.73 14.50
C ARG A 182 9.81 9.97 13.29
N ALA A 183 10.67 9.71 12.30
CA ALA A 183 10.30 8.98 11.09
C ALA A 183 9.93 7.51 11.34
N ALA A 184 10.40 6.91 12.44
CA ALA A 184 10.13 5.52 12.82
C ALA A 184 8.87 5.35 13.70
N ILE A 185 8.24 6.44 14.16
CA ILE A 185 6.99 6.36 14.94
C ILE A 185 5.85 5.90 14.03
N HIS A 186 5.14 4.86 14.46
CA HIS A 186 3.99 4.30 13.74
C HIS A 186 2.89 3.86 14.71
N LEU A 187 1.71 3.52 14.20
CA LEU A 187 0.63 2.98 15.04
C LEU A 187 1.07 1.65 15.68
N ALA A 188 0.81 1.49 16.97
CA ALA A 188 1.11 0.27 17.69
C ALA A 188 0.26 -0.89 17.15
N ALA A 189 0.85 -2.08 17.04
CA ALA A 189 0.12 -3.25 16.56
C ALA A 189 -1.09 -3.57 17.45
N GLY A 190 -2.30 -3.59 16.88
CA GLY A 190 -3.54 -3.96 17.58
C GLY A 190 -4.30 -2.82 18.26
N SER A 191 -3.94 -1.55 18.00
CA SER A 191 -4.70 -0.36 18.40
C SER A 191 -5.99 -0.17 17.59
#